data_AF-A0A8X6N5N3-F1
#
_entry.id   AF-A0A8X6N5N3-F1
#
_cell.length_a   1.000
_cell.length_b   1.000
_cell.length_c   1.000
_cell.angle_alpha   90.00
_cell.angle_beta   90.00
_cell.angle_gamma   90.00
#
_symmetry.space_group_name_H-M   'P 1'
#
loop_
_entity.id
_entity.type
_entity.pdbx_description
1 polymer ?
#
loop_
_entity_poly.entity_id
_entity_poly.type
_entity_poly.pdbx_seq_one_letter_code
_entity_poly.pdbx_strand_id
1 'polypeptide(L)'
;MEELNSRSLSKRIKYRCKLLKDLFQRFKKEYLGQLVQKHNEKQSRNPQGGEIVLVGYDNEKRLFRTLTKVIELISGHDETIHTVKLKTQHGTVIRPIQRIYPLEIYSKESVYKELRWWRRI
;
A
#
# COMPACT_ATOMS: atom_id res chain seq x y z
N MET A 1 14.71 27.07 -41.61
CA MET A 1 14.71 25.77 -40.91
C MET A 1 15.89 25.79 -39.96
N GLU A 2 15.66 25.82 -38.64
CA GLU A 2 16.74 25.76 -37.66
C GLU A 2 17.49 24.45 -37.80
N GLU A 3 18.78 24.51 -38.13
CA GLU A 3 19.66 23.34 -38.12
C GLU A 3 19.75 22.78 -36.70
N LEU A 4 19.30 21.54 -36.53
CA LEU A 4 19.41 20.80 -35.28
C LEU A 4 20.89 20.48 -34.99
N ASN A 5 21.56 21.40 -34.30
CA ASN A 5 22.95 21.25 -33.89
C ASN A 5 23.12 20.04 -32.94
N SER A 6 23.90 19.03 -33.35
CA SER A 6 24.11 17.79 -32.58
C SER A 6 24.61 18.04 -31.14
N ARG A 7 25.36 19.14 -30.95
CA ARG A 7 25.89 19.56 -29.64
C ARG A 7 24.78 20.09 -28.72
N SER A 8 23.77 20.78 -29.23
CA SER A 8 22.64 21.28 -28.42
C SER A 8 21.70 20.14 -28.03
N LEU A 9 21.45 19.19 -28.94
CA LEU A 9 20.73 17.95 -28.65
C LEU A 9 21.42 17.11 -27.56
N SER A 10 22.74 16.94 -27.66
CA SER A 10 23.54 16.21 -26.66
C SER A 10 23.49 16.86 -25.27
N LYS A 11 23.53 18.19 -25.21
CA LYS A 11 23.38 18.95 -23.95
C LYS A 11 21.98 18.75 -23.34
N ARG A 12 20.92 18.81 -24.16
CA ARG A 12 19.54 18.61 -23.70
C ARG A 12 19.30 17.20 -23.18
N ILE A 13 19.86 16.18 -23.86
CA ILE A 13 19.78 14.78 -23.40
C ILE A 13 20.50 14.62 -22.07
N LYS A 14 21.74 15.11 -21.94
CA LYS A 14 22.50 15.07 -20.67
C LYS A 14 21.75 15.76 -19.52
N TYR A 15 21.15 16.90 -19.79
CA TYR A 15 20.34 17.63 -18.81
C TYR A 15 19.13 16.82 -18.36
N ARG A 16 18.38 16.21 -19.29
CA ARG A 16 17.24 15.34 -18.95
C ARG A 16 17.66 14.12 -18.14
N CYS A 17 18.77 13.47 -18.50
CA CYS A 17 19.33 12.37 -17.73
C CYS A 17 19.71 12.79 -16.30
N LYS A 18 20.28 14.00 -16.14
CA LYS A 18 20.58 14.56 -14.81
C LYS A 18 19.29 14.79 -14.02
N LEU A 19 18.29 15.45 -14.60
CA LEU A 19 17.01 15.68 -13.94
C LEU A 19 16.34 14.37 -13.49
N LEU A 20 16.33 13.35 -14.35
CA LEU A 20 15.78 12.04 -13.99
C LEU A 20 16.56 11.42 -12.82
N LYS A 21 17.89 11.43 -12.86
CA LYS A 21 18.72 10.92 -11.76
C LYS A 21 18.44 11.66 -10.45
N ASP A 22 18.39 12.98 -10.49
CA ASP A 22 18.12 13.82 -9.31
C ASP A 22 16.72 13.53 -8.75
N LEU A 23 15.72 13.37 -9.62
CA LEU A 23 14.36 12.99 -9.24
C LEU A 23 14.32 11.61 -8.58
N PHE A 24 14.95 10.60 -9.18
CA PHE A 24 15.01 9.25 -8.62
C PHE A 24 15.73 9.21 -7.28
N GLN A 25 16.79 9.99 -7.10
CA GLN A 25 17.50 10.08 -5.83
C GLN A 25 16.64 10.74 -4.74
N ARG A 26 15.96 11.85 -5.04
CA ARG A 26 15.03 12.49 -4.10
C ARG A 26 13.89 11.57 -3.74
N PHE A 27 13.25 10.96 -4.73
CA PHE A 27 12.18 9.99 -4.51
C PHE A 27 12.65 8.83 -3.60
N LYS A 28 13.82 8.26 -3.86
CA LYS A 28 14.37 7.19 -3.02
C LYS A 28 14.66 7.67 -1.60
N LYS A 29 15.25 8.85 -1.43
CA LYS A 29 15.62 9.38 -0.11
C LYS A 29 14.40 9.78 0.71
N GLU A 30 13.49 10.54 0.11
CA GLU A 30 12.36 11.15 0.80
C GLU A 30 11.21 10.16 0.94
N TYR A 31 10.75 9.56 -0.16
CA TYR A 31 9.57 8.70 -0.16
C TYR A 31 9.89 7.28 0.33
N LEU A 32 10.94 6.65 -0.22
CA LEU A 32 11.32 5.31 0.23
C LEU A 32 11.84 5.31 1.67
N GLY A 33 12.51 6.40 2.09
CA GLY A 33 12.91 6.61 3.49
C GLY A 33 11.71 6.61 4.45
N GLN A 34 10.64 7.32 4.11
CA GLN A 34 9.39 7.32 4.88
C GLN A 34 8.74 5.92 4.94
N LEU A 35 8.74 5.17 3.83
CA LEU A 35 8.22 3.79 3.78
C LEU A 35 9.00 2.82 4.68
N VAL A 36 10.33 2.96 4.76
CA VAL A 36 11.19 2.14 5.64
C VAL A 36 10.90 2.47 7.10
N GLN A 37 10.79 3.75 7.44
CA GLN A 37 10.44 4.20 8.79
C GLN A 37 9.08 3.62 9.22
N LYS A 38 8.05 3.76 8.37
CA LYS A 38 6.70 3.26 8.62
C LYS A 38 6.63 1.72 8.74
N HIS A 39 7.49 0.99 8.03
CA HIS A 39 7.57 -0.46 8.18
C HIS A 39 8.10 -0.88 9.55
N ASN A 40 9.00 -0.08 10.13
CA ASN A 40 9.59 -0.35 11.44
C ASN A 40 8.71 0.13 12.60
N GLU A 41 7.74 1.00 12.33
CA GLU A 41 6.67 1.31 13.26
C GLU A 41 5.82 0.05 13.47
N LYS A 42 5.50 -0.25 14.74
CA LYS A 42 4.51 -1.31 15.04
C LYS A 42 3.23 -0.98 14.28
N GLN A 43 2.61 -1.99 13.65
CA GLN A 43 1.32 -1.80 12.99
C GLN A 43 0.38 -1.12 13.99
N SER A 44 0.03 0.14 13.70
CA SER A 44 -0.69 0.99 14.65
C SER A 44 -2.14 0.55 14.82
N ARG A 45 -2.64 -0.28 13.90
CA ARG A 45 -4.02 -0.72 13.83
C ARG A 45 -4.12 -2.15 13.34
N ASN A 46 -5.00 -2.92 13.98
CA ASN A 46 -5.43 -4.23 13.51
C ASN A 46 -6.39 -4.09 12.31
N PRO A 47 -6.30 -5.00 11.33
CA PRO A 47 -7.24 -5.02 10.21
C PRO A 47 -8.67 -5.26 10.70
N GLN A 48 -9.66 -4.68 10.02
CA GLN A 48 -11.07 -4.87 10.35
C GLN A 48 -11.74 -5.91 9.45
N GLY A 49 -12.81 -6.54 9.96
CA GLY A 49 -13.70 -7.37 9.15
C GLY A 49 -14.24 -6.57 7.95
N GLY A 50 -14.10 -7.14 6.76
CA GLY A 50 -14.50 -6.51 5.50
C GLY A 50 -13.46 -5.63 4.83
N GLU A 51 -12.32 -5.36 5.47
CA GLU A 51 -11.23 -4.54 4.93
C GLU A 51 -10.47 -5.26 3.80
N ILE A 52 -9.94 -4.51 2.82
CA ILE A 52 -9.07 -5.04 1.77
C ILE A 52 -7.62 -4.91 2.22
N VAL A 53 -6.90 -6.04 2.19
CA VAL A 53 -5.52 -6.15 2.69
C VAL A 53 -4.64 -6.90 1.69
N LEU A 54 -3.34 -6.64 1.73
CA LEU A 54 -2.33 -7.40 1.00
C LEU A 54 -1.87 -8.59 1.84
N VAL A 55 -1.76 -9.76 1.20
CA VAL A 55 -1.34 -11.00 1.85
C VAL A 55 0.00 -11.46 1.28
N GLY A 56 0.94 -11.74 2.17
CA GLY A 56 2.24 -12.30 1.80
C GLY A 56 2.28 -13.81 1.92
N TYR A 57 2.69 -14.49 0.85
CA TYR A 57 3.10 -15.89 0.87
C TYR A 57 4.63 -15.99 0.97
N ASP A 58 5.14 -17.11 1.49
CA ASP A 58 6.58 -17.31 1.70
C ASP A 58 7.43 -17.12 0.44
N ASN A 59 6.91 -17.57 -0.70
CA ASN A 59 7.64 -17.61 -1.96
C ASN A 59 7.35 -16.42 -2.87
N GLU A 60 6.59 -15.43 -2.39
CA GLU A 60 6.17 -14.29 -3.21
C GLU A 60 6.95 -13.02 -2.85
N LYS A 61 7.47 -12.35 -3.89
CA LYS A 61 8.05 -11.01 -3.73
C LYS A 61 6.97 -10.05 -3.26
N ARG A 62 7.38 -9.01 -2.52
CA ARG A 62 6.47 -7.95 -2.03
C ARG A 62 5.56 -7.35 -3.10
N LEU A 63 6.05 -7.25 -4.34
CA LEU A 63 5.30 -6.73 -5.50
C LEU A 63 4.14 -7.63 -5.94
N PHE A 64 4.20 -8.94 -5.64
CA PHE A 64 3.21 -9.93 -6.06
C PHE A 64 2.23 -10.30 -4.94
N ARG A 65 2.28 -9.63 -3.79
CA ARG A 65 1.34 -9.86 -2.70
C ARG A 65 -0.09 -9.73 -3.20
N THR A 66 -0.90 -10.74 -2.90
CA THR A 66 -2.28 -10.80 -3.38
C THR A 66 -3.19 -9.88 -2.57
N LEU A 67 -4.06 -9.13 -3.25
CA LEU A 67 -5.13 -8.37 -2.61
C LEU A 67 -6.29 -9.29 -2.23
N THR A 68 -6.71 -9.26 -0.97
CA THR A 68 -7.80 -10.09 -0.46
C THR A 68 -8.67 -9.32 0.53
N LYS A 69 -9.89 -9.81 0.77
CA LYS A 69 -10.81 -9.22 1.74
C LYS A 69 -10.77 -9.99 3.06
N VAL A 70 -10.66 -9.28 4.17
CA VAL A 70 -10.80 -9.86 5.51
C VAL A 70 -12.26 -10.28 5.72
N ILE A 71 -12.46 -11.54 6.08
CA ILE A 71 -13.79 -12.06 6.45
C ILE A 71 -13.96 -11.95 7.96
N GLU A 72 -12.98 -12.47 8.71
CA GLU A 72 -13.10 -12.67 10.14
C GLU A 72 -11.72 -12.60 10.81
N LEU A 73 -11.69 -12.10 12.04
CA LEU A 73 -10.52 -12.01 12.90
C LEU A 73 -10.66 -13.08 13.98
N ILE A 74 -9.67 -13.95 14.11
CA ILE A 74 -9.68 -15.06 15.06
C ILE A 74 -8.75 -14.68 16.22
N SER A 75 -9.36 -14.35 17.36
CA SER A 75 -8.67 -14.08 18.62
C SER A 75 -8.46 -15.35 19.43
N GLY A 76 -7.41 -15.33 20.27
CA GLY A 76 -7.16 -16.37 21.27
C GLY A 76 -7.91 -16.09 22.57
N HIS A 77 -7.57 -16.86 23.61
CA HIS A 77 -8.08 -16.67 24.97
C HIS A 77 -7.81 -15.25 25.51
N ASP A 78 -6.63 -14.69 25.21
CA ASP A 78 -6.20 -13.38 25.70
C ASP A 78 -6.69 -12.21 24.83
N GLU A 79 -7.79 -12.40 24.09
CA GLU A 79 -8.41 -11.45 23.14
C GLU A 79 -7.48 -10.92 22.03
N THR A 80 -6.24 -11.40 21.99
CA THR A 80 -5.25 -10.99 21.00
C THR A 80 -5.54 -11.68 19.67
N ILE A 81 -5.56 -10.91 18.58
CA ILE A 81 -5.79 -11.44 17.23
C ILE A 81 -4.50 -12.09 16.74
N HIS A 82 -4.53 -13.40 16.56
CA HIS A 82 -3.39 -14.16 16.05
C HIS A 82 -3.53 -14.42 14.55
N THR A 83 -4.75 -14.65 14.09
CA THR A 83 -5.03 -15.20 12.77
C THR A 83 -6.21 -14.50 12.12
N VAL A 84 -6.17 -14.37 10.79
CA VAL A 84 -7.17 -13.70 9.98
C VAL A 84 -7.67 -14.67 8.91
N LYS A 85 -8.98 -14.73 8.74
CA LYS A 85 -9.65 -15.49 7.68
C LYS A 85 -9.94 -14.56 6.52
N LEU A 86 -9.51 -14.96 5.33
CA LEU A 86 -9.45 -14.12 4.14
C LEU A 86 -10.25 -14.73 3.00
N LYS A 87 -10.89 -13.88 2.20
CA LYS A 87 -11.53 -14.28 0.94
C LYS A 87 -10.54 -14.10 -0.20
N THR A 88 -10.21 -15.21 -0.86
CA THR A 88 -9.42 -15.26 -2.09
C THR A 88 -10.33 -15.67 -3.25
N GLN A 89 -9.90 -15.44 -4.49
CA GLN A 89 -10.63 -15.86 -5.69
C GLN A 89 -10.94 -17.38 -5.71
N HIS A 90 -10.04 -18.20 -5.16
CA HIS A 90 -10.14 -19.65 -5.14
C HIS A 90 -10.84 -20.22 -3.89
N GLY A 91 -11.28 -19.36 -2.94
CA GLY A 91 -11.89 -19.83 -1.71
C GLY A 91 -11.54 -18.99 -0.49
N THR A 92 -11.42 -19.64 0.66
CA THR A 92 -11.12 -18.98 1.93
C THR A 92 -9.79 -19.50 2.46
N VAL A 93 -8.92 -18.59 2.88
CA VAL A 93 -7.59 -18.93 3.39
C VAL A 93 -7.41 -18.31 4.77
N ILE A 94 -6.74 -19.04 5.66
CA ILE A 94 -6.42 -18.61 7.01
C ILE A 94 -4.93 -18.27 7.08
N ARG A 95 -4.59 -17.09 7.58
CA ARG A 95 -3.21 -16.61 7.69
C ARG A 95 -2.95 -15.90 9.02
N PRO A 96 -1.74 -16.04 9.58
CA PRO A 96 -1.37 -15.30 10.77
C PRO A 96 -1.34 -13.80 10.46
N ILE A 97 -1.66 -12.96 11.46
CA ILE A 97 -1.74 -11.49 11.30
C ILE A 97 -0.43 -10.88 10.78
N GLN A 98 0.71 -11.50 11.09
CA GLN A 98 2.04 -11.10 10.61
C GLN A 98 2.19 -11.14 9.07
N ARG A 99 1.34 -11.91 8.38
CA ARG A 99 1.32 -12.00 6.92
C ARG A 99 0.31 -11.09 6.26
N ILE A 100 -0.40 -10.28 7.07
CA ILE A 100 -1.39 -9.32 6.63
C ILE A 100 -0.78 -7.92 6.63
N TYR A 101 -0.91 -7.24 5.49
CA TYR A 101 -0.41 -5.89 5.30
C TYR A 101 -1.58 -4.99 4.92
N PRO A 102 -2.07 -4.15 5.85
CA PRO A 102 -3.10 -3.16 5.57
C PRO A 102 -2.68 -2.21 4.43
N LEU A 103 -3.65 -1.76 3.66
CA LEU A 103 -3.42 -0.73 2.64
C LEU A 103 -3.21 0.63 3.32
N GLU A 104 -2.46 1.51 2.66
CA GLU A 104 -2.21 2.87 3.17
C GLU A 104 -3.42 3.81 3.00
N ILE A 105 -4.47 3.32 2.34
CA ILE A 105 -5.65 4.07 1.96
C ILE A 105 -6.81 3.60 2.83
N TYR A 106 -7.47 4.52 3.51
CA TYR A 106 -8.63 4.25 4.33
C TYR A 106 -9.87 4.84 3.68
N SER A 107 -10.90 4.03 3.44
CA SER A 107 -12.23 4.58 3.11
C SER A 107 -12.77 5.31 4.33
N LYS A 108 -12.96 6.62 4.24
CA LYS A 108 -13.77 7.39 5.19
C LYS A 108 -15.27 7.16 4.91
N GLU A 109 -15.72 5.90 4.97
CA GLU A 109 -17.13 5.56 4.77
C GLU A 109 -18.04 6.18 5.85
N SER A 110 -17.47 6.61 6.99
CA SER A 110 -18.17 7.33 8.05
C SER A 110 -18.72 8.69 7.60
N VAL A 111 -18.08 9.36 6.64
CA VAL A 111 -18.51 10.69 6.15
C VAL A 111 -19.82 10.59 5.35
N TYR A 112 -20.05 9.48 4.63
CA TYR A 112 -21.26 9.31 3.83
C TYR A 112 -22.48 8.82 4.63
N LYS A 113 -22.28 8.21 5.80
CA LYS A 113 -23.39 7.87 6.72
C LYS A 113 -23.99 9.11 7.37
N GLU A 114 -23.15 10.08 7.72
CA GLU A 114 -23.56 11.34 8.32
C GLU A 114 -24.34 12.21 7.33
N LEU A 115 -23.87 12.33 6.08
CA LEU A 115 -24.58 13.06 5.02
C LEU A 115 -25.93 12.44 4.60
N ARG A 116 -26.15 11.15 4.88
CA ARG A 116 -27.43 10.48 4.61
C ARG A 116 -28.47 10.74 5.72
N TRP A 117 -28.02 11.07 6.94
CA TRP A 117 -28.87 11.51 8.04
C TRP A 117 -29.46 12.91 7.80
N TRP A 118 -28.66 13.84 7.26
CA TRP A 118 -29.09 15.22 6.92
C TRP A 118 -30.05 15.34 5.74
N ARG A 119 -30.31 14.24 5.01
CA ARG A 119 -31.31 14.20 3.92
C ARG A 119 -32.65 13.60 4.35
N ARG A 120 -32.77 13.18 5.62
CA ARG A 120 -34.01 12.63 6.22
C ARG A 120 -34.59 13.54 7.31
N ILE A 121 -33.97 14.68 7.58
CA ILE A 121 -34.52 15.83 8.31
C ILE A 121 -34.96 16.83 7.24
#